data_AF-A0A0N4WQ83-F1
#
_entry.id   AF-A0A0N4WQ83-F1
#
_cell.length_a   1.000
_cell.length_b   1.000
_cell.length_c   1.000
_cell.angle_alpha   90.00
_cell.angle_beta   90.00
_cell.angle_gamma   90.00
#
_symmetry.space_group_name_H-M   'P 1'
#
loop_
_entity.id
_entity.type
_entity.pdbx_description
1 polymer ?
#
loop_
_entity_poly.entity_id
_entity_poly.type
_entity_poly.pdbx_seq_one_letter_code
_entity_poly.pdbx_strand_id
1 'polypeptide(L)' 'MFHYFLCVLPLLNALISDVLVTQDCSDKALVTPAGWRFCVYMATSKDQKGRTYCKAVEYEKIAREYCAKSCGFRH' A
#
# COMPACT_ATOMS: atom_id res chain seq x y z
N MET A 1 -5.69 -45.21 12.08
CA MET A 1 -4.93 -44.16 11.37
C MET A 1 -5.85 -42.98 11.03
N PHE A 2 -6.39 -42.26 12.03
CA PHE A 2 -7.40 -41.21 11.81
C PHE A 2 -7.24 -40.01 12.77
N HIS A 3 -6.01 -39.70 13.22
CA HIS A 3 -5.78 -38.64 14.22
C HIS A 3 -4.80 -37.54 13.77
N TYR A 4 -4.31 -37.56 12.52
CA TYR A 4 -3.38 -36.53 12.03
C TYR A 4 -4.05 -35.38 11.25
N PHE A 5 -5.33 -35.49 10.89
CA PHE A 5 -5.99 -34.49 10.04
C PHE A 5 -6.60 -33.30 10.78
N LEU A 6 -6.79 -33.37 12.10
CA LEU A 6 -7.46 -32.32 12.88
C LEU A 6 -6.54 -31.20 13.40
N CYS A 7 -5.21 -31.40 13.37
CA CYS A 7 -4.25 -30.40 13.88
C CYS A 7 -3.77 -29.40 12.81
N VAL A 8 -4.10 -29.61 11.53
CA VAL A 8 -3.64 -28.74 10.43
C VAL A 8 -4.64 -27.62 10.09
N LEU A 9 -5.94 -27.83 10.40
CA LEU A 9 -6.97 -26.83 10.16
C LEU A 9 -6.77 -25.49 10.91
N PRO A 10 -6.35 -25.44 12.19
CA PRO A 10 -6.14 -24.16 12.86
C PRO A 10 -4.92 -23.38 12.34
N LEU A 11 -3.94 -24.04 11.73
CA LEU A 11 -2.78 -23.37 11.11
C LEU A 11 -3.14 -22.67 9.79
N LEU A 12 -4.09 -23.18 9.01
CA LEU A 12 -4.55 -22.47 7.80
C LEU A 12 -5.29 -21.17 8.13
N ASN A 13 -6.09 -21.13 9.20
CA ASN A 13 -6.84 -19.92 9.58
C ASN A 13 -5.92 -18.78 10.07
N ALA A 14 -4.76 -19.10 10.67
CA ALA A 14 -3.77 -18.10 11.03
C ALA A 14 -3.09 -17.50 9.79
N LEU A 15 -2.68 -18.34 8.83
CA LEU A 15 -2.02 -17.87 7.60
C LEU A 15 -2.92 -17.00 6.71
N ILE A 16 -4.23 -17.27 6.65
CA ILE A 16 -5.12 -16.49 5.79
C ILE A 16 -5.32 -15.06 6.34
N SER A 17 -5.23 -14.86 7.65
CA SER A 17 -5.34 -13.53 8.27
C SER A 17 -4.13 -12.65 7.97
N ASP A 18 -2.93 -13.23 7.93
CA ASP A 18 -1.70 -12.51 7.56
C ASP A 18 -1.56 -12.29 6.04
N VAL A 19 -2.15 -13.16 5.21
CA VAL A 19 -2.12 -13.03 3.74
C VAL A 19 -3.14 -12.01 3.22
N LEU A 20 -4.23 -11.75 3.94
CA LEU A 20 -5.26 -10.78 3.48
C LEU A 20 -4.91 -9.31 3.80
N VAL A 21 -3.84 -9.04 4.54
CA VAL A 21 -3.40 -7.68 4.90
C VAL A 21 -1.95 -7.39 4.46
N THR A 22 -1.42 -8.13 3.50
CA THR A 22 -0.51 -7.47 2.56
C THR A 22 -1.41 -6.67 1.60
N GLN A 23 -1.86 -5.49 2.05
CA GLN A 23 -2.22 -4.44 1.09
C GLN A 23 -0.99 -4.28 0.23
N ASP A 24 -1.00 -4.92 -0.95
CA ASP A 24 0.06 -4.81 -1.94
C ASP A 24 0.41 -3.32 -1.99
N CYS A 25 1.65 -2.99 -1.66
CA CYS A 25 2.16 -1.63 -1.71
C CYS A 25 2.24 -1.25 -3.19
N SER A 26 1.08 -1.01 -3.76
CA SER A 26 0.81 -0.77 -5.15
C SER A 26 0.03 0.53 -5.22
N ASP A 27 0.43 1.35 -6.17
CA ASP A 27 -0.23 2.62 -6.40
C ASP A 27 -1.59 2.35 -7.02
N LYS A 28 -2.66 2.53 -6.23
CA LYS A 28 -4.04 2.35 -6.71
C LYS A 28 -4.36 3.23 -7.91
N ALA A 29 -3.70 4.39 -8.05
CA ALA A 29 -3.90 5.28 -9.18
C ALA A 29 -3.32 4.74 -10.51
N LEU A 30 -2.43 3.74 -10.51
CA LEU A 30 -1.79 3.24 -11.75
C LEU A 30 -2.72 2.51 -12.71
N VAL A 31 -4.00 2.37 -12.39
CA VAL A 31 -5.03 1.83 -13.29
C VAL A 31 -5.27 2.69 -14.52
N THR A 32 -4.78 3.94 -14.55
CA THR A 32 -4.86 4.84 -15.72
C THR A 32 -3.56 5.61 -15.96
N PRO A 33 -3.29 6.08 -17.19
CA PRO A 33 -2.18 6.99 -17.47
C PRO A 33 -2.24 8.30 -16.66
N ALA A 34 -3.45 8.79 -16.38
CA ALA A 34 -3.66 9.98 -15.55
C ALA A 34 -3.20 9.72 -14.11
N GLY A 35 -3.51 8.55 -13.56
CA GLY A 35 -3.08 8.22 -12.21
C GLY A 35 -1.59 7.90 -12.07
N TRP A 36 -0.93 7.40 -13.12
CA TRP A 36 0.55 7.37 -13.16
C TRP A 36 1.14 8.78 -13.09
N ARG A 37 0.63 9.72 -13.90
CA ARG A 37 1.08 11.12 -13.86
C ARG A 37 0.81 11.75 -12.50
N PHE A 38 -0.32 11.43 -11.87
CA PHE A 38 -0.64 11.87 -10.52
C PHE A 38 0.40 11.38 -9.52
N CYS A 39 0.76 10.10 -9.51
CA CYS A 39 1.76 9.59 -8.57
C CYS A 39 3.16 10.14 -8.80
N VAL A 40 3.56 10.34 -10.07
CA VAL A 40 4.80 11.05 -10.40
C VAL A 40 4.76 12.48 -9.85
N TYR A 41 3.66 13.20 -10.09
CA TYR A 41 3.48 14.56 -9.59
C TYR A 41 3.58 14.64 -8.07
N MET A 42 2.97 13.69 -7.34
CA MET A 42 3.05 13.62 -5.88
C MET A 42 4.49 13.36 -5.39
N ALA A 43 5.25 12.55 -6.13
CA ALA A 43 6.64 12.20 -5.79
C ALA A 43 7.66 13.28 -6.14
N THR A 44 7.39 14.12 -7.15
CA THR A 44 8.36 15.14 -7.61
C THR A 44 8.04 16.56 -7.16
N SER A 45 6.77 16.88 -6.93
CA SER A 45 6.33 18.25 -6.60
C SER A 45 6.50 18.56 -5.13
N LYS A 46 6.70 19.85 -4.83
CA LYS A 46 6.94 20.37 -3.48
C LYS A 46 5.89 21.37 -3.05
N ASP A 47 5.57 21.39 -1.76
CA ASP A 47 4.73 22.41 -1.13
C ASP A 47 5.50 23.73 -0.97
N GLN A 48 4.79 24.76 -0.50
CA GLN A 48 5.37 26.08 -0.23
C GLN A 48 6.48 26.04 0.84
N LYS A 49 6.59 24.93 1.59
CA LYS A 49 7.62 24.69 2.62
C LYS A 49 8.75 23.80 2.10
N GLY A 50 8.78 23.49 0.80
CA GLY A 50 9.82 22.70 0.15
C GLY A 50 9.73 21.19 0.40
N ARG A 51 8.65 20.69 1.02
CA ARG A 51 8.42 19.27 1.27
C ARG A 51 7.76 18.64 0.06
N THR A 52 8.19 17.45 -0.34
CA THR A 52 7.52 16.68 -1.38
C THR A 52 6.04 16.47 -1.01
N TYR A 53 5.12 16.47 -1.98
CA TYR A 53 3.70 16.23 -1.70
C TYR A 53 3.44 14.88 -1.04
N CYS A 54 4.21 13.84 -1.36
CA CYS A 54 4.21 12.59 -0.60
C CYS A 54 4.42 12.78 0.93
N LYS A 55 5.08 13.85 1.39
CA LYS A 55 5.40 14.10 2.80
C LYS A 55 4.74 15.36 3.36
N ALA A 56 3.95 16.06 2.56
CA ALA A 56 3.22 17.24 2.99
C ALA A 56 1.91 16.79 3.64
N VAL A 57 1.64 17.26 4.86
CA VAL A 57 0.50 16.83 5.69
C VAL A 57 -0.84 16.89 4.95
N GLU A 58 -1.03 17.91 4.10
CA GLU A 58 -2.25 18.10 3.30
C GLU A 58 -2.48 16.99 2.26
N TYR A 59 -1.39 16.39 1.77
CA TYR A 59 -1.39 15.43 0.66
C TYR A 59 -1.01 14.02 1.09
N GLU A 60 -0.44 13.84 2.28
CA GLU A 60 0.09 12.57 2.78
C GLU A 60 -0.99 11.48 2.80
N LYS A 61 -2.22 11.80 3.23
CA LYS A 61 -3.32 10.84 3.26
C LYS A 61 -3.63 10.29 1.86
N ILE A 62 -3.74 11.20 0.88
CA ILE A 62 -4.03 10.84 -0.51
C ILE A 62 -2.84 10.08 -1.12
N ALA A 63 -1.62 10.55 -0.86
CA ALA A 63 -0.39 9.91 -1.33
C ALA A 63 -0.27 8.48 -0.81
N ARG A 64 -0.56 8.25 0.48
CA ARG A 64 -0.51 6.93 1.11
C ARG A 64 -1.58 5.99 0.59
N GLU A 65 -2.77 6.52 0.27
CA GLU A 65 -3.86 5.70 -0.25
C GLU A 65 -3.70 5.32 -1.73
N TYR A 66 -3.26 6.27 -2.56
CA TYR A 66 -3.28 6.13 -4.02
C TYR A 66 -1.91 5.92 -4.67
N CYS A 67 -0.84 6.37 -4.01
CA CYS A 67 0.52 6.41 -4.53
C CYS A 67 1.54 5.84 -3.53
N ALA A 68 1.12 4.84 -2.75
CA ALA A 68 1.90 4.24 -1.67
C ALA A 68 3.33 3.85 -2.10
N LYS A 69 3.44 3.18 -3.25
CA LYS A 69 4.69 2.67 -3.82
C LYS A 69 5.54 3.80 -4.38
N SER A 70 4.95 4.67 -5.21
CA SER A 70 5.64 5.82 -5.81
C SER A 70 6.18 6.78 -4.76
N CYS A 71 5.47 6.93 -3.65
CA CYS A 71 5.89 7.75 -2.51
C CYS A 71 6.80 7.01 -1.51
N GLY A 72 7.06 5.71 -1.72
CA GLY A 72 7.95 4.92 -0.88
C GLY A 72 7.44 4.70 0.55
N PHE A 73 6.13 4.75 0.78
CA PHE A 73 5.54 4.38 2.06
C PHE A 73 5.75 2.87 2.26
N ARG A 74 6.54 2.51 3.27
CA ARG A 74 6.71 1.12 3.72
C ARG A 74 5.87 0.92 4.98
N HIS A 75 5.18 -0.21 5.05
CA HIS A 75 4.57 -0.71 6.29
C HIS A 75 5.65 -1.31 7.18
#